data_AF-A0A353VC18-F1
#
_entry.id   AF-A0A353VC18-F1
#
_cell.length_a   1.000
_cell.length_b   1.000
_cell.length_c   1.000
_cell.angle_alpha   90.00
_cell.angle_beta   90.00
_cell.angle_gamma   90.00
#
_symmetry.space_group_name_H-M   'P 1'
#
loop_
_entity.id
_entity.type
_entity.pdbx_description
1 polymer ?
#
loop_
_entity_poly.entity_id
_entity_poly.type
_entity_poly.pdbx_seq_one_letter_code
_entity_poly.pdbx_strand_id
1 'polypeptide(L)'
;MGRFRVLQLLHGPGCRPPARGRPRLLLGPVGAGIEGIFKEEKFHIRHGEHWVERLAADPATHDEAQATFSKWYVRTLNIFGRPGSTKNQVYRALKLNLRDNDEVRQAFRVEVQGLCTKVGLRVPEWRPVWPELPEEAQIPG
;
A
#
# COMPACT_ATOMS: atom_id res chain seq x y z
N MET A 1 -5.56 -10.69 -18.67
CA MET A 1 -5.42 -11.24 -17.29
C MET A 1 -4.33 -10.56 -16.45
N GLY A 2 -3.46 -9.69 -17.00
CA GLY A 2 -2.39 -9.01 -16.25
C GLY A 2 -2.85 -7.90 -15.28
N ARG A 3 -3.94 -7.19 -15.61
CA ARG A 3 -4.42 -6.00 -14.87
C ARG A 3 -4.73 -6.20 -13.38
N PHE A 4 -5.20 -7.39 -12.98
CA PHE A 4 -5.55 -7.68 -11.57
C PHE A 4 -4.32 -8.04 -10.71
N ARG A 5 -3.21 -8.46 -11.32
CA ARG A 5 -2.08 -9.06 -10.60
C ARG A 5 -1.09 -8.01 -10.09
N VAL A 6 -0.90 -6.92 -10.84
CA VAL A 6 -0.11 -5.76 -10.41
C VAL A 6 -0.78 -5.01 -9.26
N LEU A 7 -2.12 -5.03 -9.21
CA LEU A 7 -2.91 -4.36 -8.17
C LEU A 7 -2.69 -4.97 -6.77
N GLN A 8 -2.38 -6.27 -6.70
CA GLN A 8 -2.09 -6.98 -5.44
C GLN A 8 -0.78 -6.49 -4.79
N LEU A 9 0.17 -5.98 -5.59
CA LEU A 9 1.43 -5.41 -5.08
C LEU A 9 1.20 -4.09 -4.32
N LEU A 10 0.09 -3.42 -4.59
CA LEU A 10 -0.26 -2.11 -4.03
C LEU A 10 -1.22 -2.20 -2.82
N HIS A 11 -1.79 -3.38 -2.53
CA HIS A 11 -2.74 -3.55 -1.41
C HIS A 11 -2.05 -3.84 -0.06
N GLY A 12 -0.81 -4.33 -0.05
CA GLY A 12 -0.18 -4.84 1.17
C GLY A 12 0.97 -4.09 1.88
N PRO A 13 1.73 -3.15 1.27
CA PRO A 13 2.88 -2.52 1.94
C PRO A 13 2.52 -1.66 3.16
N GLY A 14 1.30 -1.09 3.19
CA GLY A 14 0.85 -0.22 4.30
C GLY A 14 0.70 -0.95 5.64
N CYS A 15 0.58 -2.28 5.59
CA CYS A 15 0.29 -3.12 6.74
C CYS A 15 1.55 -3.65 7.44
N ARG A 16 2.76 -3.64 6.84
CA ARG A 16 3.94 -4.20 7.54
C ARG A 16 4.25 -3.42 8.83
N PRO A 17 4.27 -4.08 10.01
CA PRO A 17 4.69 -3.42 11.23
C PRO A 17 6.18 -3.06 11.14
N PRO A 18 6.62 -1.95 11.77
CA PRO A 18 8.03 -1.59 11.83
C PRO A 18 8.86 -2.72 12.47
N ALA A 19 10.13 -2.83 12.08
CA ALA A 19 11.03 -3.91 12.49
C ALA A 19 11.29 -4.01 14.01
N ARG A 20 10.79 -3.07 14.82
CA ARG A 20 10.82 -3.11 16.29
C ARG A 20 9.47 -2.70 16.87
N GLY A 21 8.93 -3.57 17.71
CA GLY A 21 7.72 -3.33 18.51
C GLY A 21 6.46 -3.94 17.89
N ARG A 22 5.99 -5.07 18.44
CA ARG A 22 4.63 -5.56 18.15
C ARG A 22 3.64 -4.56 18.73
N PRO A 23 2.79 -3.89 17.94
CA PRO A 23 1.72 -3.08 18.51
C PRO A 23 0.72 -4.04 19.16
N ARG A 24 0.71 -4.08 20.50
CA ARG A 24 -0.37 -4.73 21.24
C ARG A 24 -1.59 -3.82 21.09
N LEU A 25 -2.42 -4.06 20.08
CA LEU A 25 -3.73 -3.41 19.99
C LEU A 25 -4.50 -3.76 21.27
N LEU A 26 -4.94 -2.75 22.00
CA LEU A 26 -5.55 -2.85 23.33
C LEU A 26 -7.01 -3.34 23.30
N LEU A 27 -7.44 -4.01 22.23
CA LEU A 27 -8.84 -4.37 21.96
C LEU A 27 -8.93 -5.84 21.56
N GLY A 28 -9.31 -6.70 22.53
CA GLY A 28 -9.30 -8.17 22.49
C GLY A 28 -9.63 -8.84 21.14
N PRO A 29 -10.85 -9.33 20.90
CA PRO A 29 -11.19 -10.17 19.72
C PRO A 29 -10.95 -9.50 18.36
N VAL A 30 -10.88 -8.16 18.30
CA VAL A 30 -10.52 -7.40 17.10
C VAL A 30 -9.06 -7.66 16.71
N GLY A 31 -8.14 -7.78 17.68
CA GLY A 31 -6.73 -8.10 17.41
C GLY A 31 -6.53 -9.45 16.73
N ALA A 32 -7.29 -10.47 17.13
CA ALA A 32 -7.21 -11.81 16.54
C ALA A 32 -7.80 -11.86 15.10
N GLY A 33 -8.89 -11.14 14.84
CA GLY A 33 -9.45 -10.99 13.49
C GLY A 33 -8.51 -10.24 12.54
N ILE A 34 -7.85 -9.19 13.04
CA ILE A 34 -6.80 -8.47 12.32
C ILE A 34 -5.65 -9.43 11.97
N GLU A 35 -5.16 -10.25 12.90
CA GLU A 35 -4.08 -11.22 12.62
C GLU A 35 -4.43 -12.24 11.53
N GLY A 36 -5.69 -12.67 11.44
CA GLY A 36 -6.21 -13.52 10.37
C GLY A 36 -6.16 -12.83 9.00
N ILE A 37 -6.72 -11.63 8.90
CA ILE A 37 -6.69 -10.79 7.69
C ILE A 37 -5.24 -10.54 7.25
N PHE A 38 -4.34 -10.28 8.19
CA PHE A 38 -2.92 -10.09 7.95
C PHE A 38 -2.20 -11.31 7.35
N LYS A 39 -2.67 -12.54 7.63
CA LYS A 39 -2.12 -13.76 7.03
C LYS A 39 -2.59 -13.93 5.59
N GLU A 40 -3.85 -13.65 5.30
CA GLU A 40 -4.41 -13.69 3.95
C GLU A 40 -3.80 -12.60 3.05
N GLU A 41 -3.67 -11.38 3.56
CA GLU A 41 -3.06 -10.25 2.85
C GLU A 41 -1.61 -10.55 2.43
N LYS A 42 -0.84 -11.25 3.29
CA LYS A 42 0.53 -11.69 2.97
C LYS A 42 0.60 -12.66 1.81
N PHE A 43 -0.42 -13.51 1.62
CA PHE A 43 -0.49 -14.41 0.48
C PHE A 43 -0.76 -13.63 -0.81
N HIS A 44 -1.65 -12.63 -0.76
CA HIS A 44 -1.90 -11.72 -1.88
C HIS A 44 -0.67 -10.91 -2.28
N ILE A 45 0.11 -10.41 -1.31
CA ILE A 45 1.38 -9.70 -1.56
C ILE A 45 2.38 -10.60 -2.27
N ARG A 46 2.66 -11.79 -1.73
CA ARG A 46 3.65 -12.71 -2.29
C ARG A 46 3.29 -13.17 -3.70
N HIS A 47 2.00 -13.41 -3.95
CA HIS A 47 1.53 -13.80 -5.26
C HIS A 47 1.60 -12.63 -6.26
N GLY A 48 1.27 -11.40 -5.83
CA GLY A 48 1.46 -10.19 -6.62
C GLY A 48 2.92 -9.94 -6.99
N GLU A 49 3.83 -10.05 -6.02
CA GLU A 49 5.29 -9.93 -6.22
C GLU A 49 5.80 -10.93 -7.28
N HIS A 50 5.41 -12.21 -7.19
CA HIS A 50 5.82 -13.25 -8.15
C HIS A 50 5.39 -12.95 -9.59
N TRP A 51 4.15 -12.50 -9.80
CA TRP A 51 3.67 -12.18 -11.15
C TRP A 51 4.28 -10.90 -11.71
N VAL A 52 4.50 -9.89 -10.88
CA VAL A 52 5.17 -8.66 -11.32
C VAL A 52 6.62 -8.94 -11.71
N GLU A 53 7.33 -9.78 -10.95
CA GLU A 53 8.68 -10.22 -11.32
C GLU A 53 8.70 -10.93 -12.67
N ARG A 54 7.79 -11.88 -12.89
CA ARG A 54 7.69 -12.60 -14.18
C ARG A 54 7.35 -11.70 -15.35
N LEU A 55 6.36 -10.81 -15.18
CA LEU A 55 5.90 -9.92 -16.25
C LEU A 55 6.90 -8.80 -16.56
N ALA A 56 7.63 -8.32 -15.55
CA ALA A 56 8.68 -7.34 -15.75
C ALA A 56 9.97 -7.95 -16.31
N ALA A 57 10.25 -9.23 -16.07
CA ALA A 57 11.42 -9.89 -16.64
C ALA A 57 11.28 -10.20 -18.14
N ASP A 58 10.07 -10.41 -18.64
CA ASP A 58 9.80 -10.71 -20.04
C ASP A 58 9.68 -9.42 -20.89
N PRO A 59 10.57 -9.19 -21.88
CA PRO A 59 10.49 -8.01 -22.75
C PRO A 59 9.16 -7.83 -23.47
N ALA A 60 8.44 -8.92 -23.77
CA ALA A 60 7.15 -8.86 -24.45
C ALA A 60 6.02 -8.30 -23.56
N THR A 61 6.17 -8.42 -22.23
CA THR A 61 5.17 -7.96 -21.25
C THR A 61 5.63 -6.79 -20.38
N HIS A 62 6.92 -6.43 -20.43
CA HIS A 62 7.52 -5.37 -19.61
C HIS A 62 6.75 -4.05 -19.74
N ASP A 63 6.52 -3.59 -20.96
CA ASP A 63 5.85 -2.30 -21.20
C ASP A 63 4.41 -2.29 -20.67
N GLU A 64 3.67 -3.39 -20.80
CA GLU A 64 2.31 -3.51 -20.24
C GLU A 64 2.36 -3.51 -18.71
N ALA A 65 3.33 -4.21 -18.11
CA ALA A 65 3.53 -4.24 -16.66
C ALA A 65 3.86 -2.84 -16.14
N GLN A 66 4.75 -2.10 -16.81
CA GLN A 66 5.10 -0.73 -16.48
C GLN A 66 3.90 0.22 -16.59
N ALA A 67 3.14 0.16 -17.69
CA ALA A 67 1.97 1.01 -17.88
C ALA A 67 0.89 0.75 -16.83
N THR A 68 0.65 -0.53 -16.52
CA THR A 68 -0.31 -0.95 -15.49
C THR A 68 0.13 -0.48 -14.12
N PHE A 69 1.40 -0.69 -13.77
CA PHE A 69 1.98 -0.24 -12.50
C PHE A 69 1.87 1.28 -12.36
N SER A 70 2.26 2.05 -13.38
CA SER A 70 2.21 3.51 -13.36
C SER A 70 0.81 4.04 -13.05
N LYS A 71 -0.22 3.45 -13.68
CA LYS A 71 -1.62 3.83 -13.46
C LYS A 71 -2.08 3.56 -12.04
N TRP A 72 -1.84 2.35 -11.54
CA TRP A 72 -2.38 1.94 -10.26
C TRP A 72 -1.62 2.52 -9.08
N TYR A 73 -0.32 2.74 -9.20
CA TYR A 73 0.49 3.34 -8.15
C TYR A 73 -0.03 4.73 -7.73
N VAL A 74 -0.30 5.59 -8.71
CA VAL A 74 -0.87 6.93 -8.47
C VAL A 74 -2.22 6.84 -7.77
N ARG A 75 -3.08 5.91 -8.22
CA ARG A 75 -4.40 5.70 -7.60
C ARG A 75 -4.28 5.23 -6.15
N THR A 76 -3.35 4.33 -5.86
CA THR A 76 -3.11 3.85 -4.49
C THR A 76 -2.60 4.95 -3.57
N LEU A 77 -1.70 5.83 -4.02
CA LEU A 77 -1.21 6.91 -3.18
C LEU A 77 -2.31 7.92 -2.79
N ASN A 78 -3.34 8.05 -3.62
CA ASN A 78 -4.50 8.89 -3.38
C ASN A 78 -5.49 8.28 -2.35
N ILE A 79 -5.45 6.97 -2.12
CA ILE A 79 -6.34 6.26 -1.19
C ILE A 79 -6.03 6.58 0.28
N PHE A 80 -4.80 6.95 0.63
CA PHE A 80 -4.40 7.15 2.02
C PHE A 80 -5.07 8.35 2.72
N GLY A 81 -5.71 9.28 1.99
CA GLY A 81 -6.32 10.49 2.56
C GLY A 81 -5.31 11.60 2.85
N ARG A 82 -5.77 12.80 3.26
CA ARG A 82 -4.87 13.96 3.44
C ARG A 82 -3.97 13.82 4.67
N PRO A 83 -2.79 14.46 4.68
CA PRO A 83 -1.99 14.62 5.89
C PRO A 83 -2.78 15.38 6.96
N GLY A 84 -2.68 14.94 8.22
CA GLY A 84 -3.23 15.67 9.36
C GLY A 84 -4.76 15.70 9.42
N SER A 85 -5.47 14.72 8.83
CA SER A 85 -6.93 14.67 8.86
C SER A 85 -7.47 14.69 10.30
N THR A 86 -8.59 15.36 10.51
CA THR A 86 -9.18 15.51 11.86
C THR A 86 -9.48 14.15 12.47
N LYS A 87 -9.98 13.19 11.67
CA LYS A 87 -10.23 11.83 12.18
C LYS A 87 -8.94 11.08 12.48
N ASN A 88 -7.88 11.22 11.68
CA ASN A 88 -6.60 10.59 11.99
C ASN A 88 -6.06 11.11 13.34
N GLN A 89 -6.18 12.41 13.61
CA GLN A 89 -5.80 12.99 14.90
C GLN A 89 -6.58 12.36 16.07
N VAL A 90 -7.90 12.20 15.93
CA VAL A 90 -8.74 11.52 16.93
C VAL A 90 -8.32 10.06 17.10
N TYR A 91 -8.13 9.31 16.01
CA TYR A 91 -7.70 7.91 16.07
C TYR A 91 -6.32 7.73 16.69
N ARG A 92 -5.42 8.69 16.50
CA ARG A 92 -4.12 8.73 17.18
C ARG A 92 -4.25 9.01 18.66
N ALA A 93 -5.10 9.97 19.05
CA ALA A 93 -5.38 10.25 20.46
C ALA A 93 -5.98 9.02 21.16
N LEU A 94 -6.83 8.27 20.46
CA LEU A 94 -7.41 7.01 20.93
C LEU A 94 -6.48 5.80 20.81
N LYS A 95 -5.25 5.97 20.30
CA LYS A 95 -4.27 4.90 20.05
C LYS A 95 -4.78 3.78 19.13
N LEU A 96 -5.75 4.09 18.28
CA LEU A 96 -6.27 3.20 17.24
C LEU A 96 -5.37 3.22 16.00
N ASN A 97 -4.90 4.41 15.63
CA ASN A 97 -3.84 4.59 14.64
C ASN A 97 -2.57 5.08 15.32
N LEU A 98 -1.41 4.58 14.90
CA LEU A 98 -0.12 4.98 15.47
C LEU A 98 0.61 6.03 14.61
N ARG A 99 0.19 6.19 13.35
CA ARG A 99 0.86 7.02 12.34
C ARG A 99 -0.15 7.91 11.63
N ASP A 100 0.32 9.06 11.15
CA ASP A 100 -0.42 9.91 10.22
C ASP A 100 -0.55 9.23 8.84
N ASN A 101 -1.57 9.63 8.09
CA ASN A 101 -1.81 9.13 6.74
C ASN A 101 -0.60 9.34 5.82
N ASP A 102 0.11 10.47 5.93
CA ASP A 102 1.30 10.72 5.10
C ASP A 102 2.50 9.88 5.52
N GLU A 103 2.69 9.61 6.81
CA GLU A 103 3.75 8.71 7.28
C GLU A 103 3.58 7.29 6.73
N VAL A 104 2.34 6.78 6.73
CA VAL A 104 2.03 5.48 6.12
C VAL A 104 2.29 5.51 4.61
N ARG A 105 1.90 6.60 3.94
CA ARG A 105 2.14 6.78 2.51
C ARG A 105 3.63 6.79 2.17
N GLN A 106 4.45 7.55 2.89
CA GLN A 106 5.89 7.61 2.60
C GLN A 106 6.55 6.24 2.83
N ALA A 107 6.17 5.52 3.89
CA ALA A 107 6.66 4.16 4.13
C ALA A 107 6.30 3.22 2.97
N PHE A 108 5.06 3.28 2.47
CA PHE A 108 4.62 2.53 1.29
C PHE A 108 5.48 2.87 0.05
N ARG A 109 5.77 4.15 -0.19
CA ARG A 109 6.58 4.59 -1.34
C ARG A 109 8.00 4.01 -1.28
N VAL A 110 8.63 4.02 -0.11
CA VAL A 110 9.97 3.45 0.10
C VAL A 110 9.98 1.95 -0.18
N GLU A 111 8.98 1.22 0.32
CA GLU A 111 8.87 -0.23 0.07
C GLU A 111 8.69 -0.53 -1.43
N VAL A 112 7.76 0.15 -2.09
CA VAL A 112 7.51 -0.04 -3.53
C VAL A 112 8.73 0.34 -4.37
N GLN A 113 9.44 1.42 -4.04
CA GLN A 113 10.68 1.79 -4.73
C GLN A 113 11.72 0.66 -4.65
N GLY A 114 11.86 0.02 -3.49
CA GLY A 114 12.74 -1.13 -3.31
C GLY A 114 12.34 -2.33 -4.17
N LEU A 115 11.03 -2.59 -4.31
CA LEU A 115 10.52 -3.66 -5.16
C LEU A 115 10.73 -3.36 -6.65
N CYS A 116 10.38 -2.16 -7.11
CA CYS A 116 10.57 -1.71 -8.49
C CYS A 116 12.03 -1.82 -8.94
N THR A 117 12.97 -1.45 -8.06
CA THR A 117 14.42 -1.55 -8.32
C THR A 117 14.85 -3.00 -8.59
N LYS A 118 14.25 -3.99 -7.90
CA LYS A 118 14.57 -5.42 -8.09
C LYS A 118 14.06 -5.97 -9.42
N VAL A 119 12.87 -5.52 -9.85
CA VAL A 119 12.18 -6.07 -11.03
C VAL A 119 12.37 -5.23 -12.30
N GLY A 120 13.16 -4.15 -12.23
CA GLY A 120 13.43 -3.29 -13.40
C GLY A 120 12.26 -2.41 -13.83
N LEU A 121 11.33 -2.12 -12.91
CA LEU A 121 10.25 -1.14 -13.12
C LEU A 121 10.65 0.23 -12.59
N ARG A 122 10.05 1.29 -13.15
CA ARG A 122 10.25 2.68 -12.75
C ARG A 122 9.05 3.17 -11.96
N VAL A 123 9.30 3.75 -10.78
CA VAL A 123 8.27 4.41 -9.98
C VAL A 123 7.81 5.67 -10.70
N PRO A 124 6.52 5.81 -11.04
CA PRO A 124 6.03 7.03 -11.67
C PRO A 124 6.09 8.19 -10.68
N GLU A 125 6.19 9.40 -11.22
CA GLU A 125 6.07 10.59 -10.38
C GLU A 125 4.64 10.72 -9.83
N TRP A 126 4.54 11.03 -8.54
CA TRP A 126 3.27 11.33 -7.88
C TRP A 126 3.31 12.72 -7.27
N ARG A 127 2.40 13.58 -7.72
CA ARG A 127 2.21 14.92 -7.19
C ARG A 127 0.77 15.03 -6.66
N PRO A 128 0.57 15.13 -5.34
CA PRO A 128 -0.78 15.23 -4.78
C PRO A 128 -1.39 16.60 -5.08
N VAL A 129 -2.64 16.59 -5.53
CA VAL A 129 -3.50 17.78 -5.54
C VAL A 129 -4.39 17.71 -4.30
N TRP A 130 -3.89 18.20 -3.16
CA TRP A 130 -4.54 18.01 -1.87
C TRP A 130 -6.02 18.38 -1.85
N PRO A 131 -6.48 19.51 -2.45
CA PRO A 131 -7.89 19.87 -2.45
C PRO A 131 -8.82 18.86 -3.16
N GLU A 132 -8.28 18.05 -4.08
CA GLU A 132 -9.03 17.05 -4.84
C GLU A 132 -9.01 15.67 -4.18
N LEU A 133 -8.05 15.42 -3.28
CA LEU A 133 -7.98 14.16 -2.55
C LEU A 133 -9.02 14.11 -1.43
N PRO A 134 -9.58 12.93 -1.13
CA PRO A 134 -10.47 12.78 0.01
C PRO A 134 -9.70 13.13 1.29
N GLU A 135 -10.36 13.80 2.22
CA GLU A 135 -9.75 14.09 3.53
C GLU A 135 -9.38 12.79 4.25
N GLU A 136 -10.25 11.78 4.14
CA GLU A 136 -10.09 10.48 4.77
C GLU A 136 -9.70 9.38 3.78
N ALA A 137 -9.12 8.31 4.32
CA ALA A 137 -8.79 7.15 3.52
C ALA A 137 -10.05 6.48 2.97
N GLN A 138 -10.02 6.09 1.69
CA GLN A 138 -11.15 5.44 1.01
C GLN A 138 -10.74 4.08 0.45
N ILE A 139 -11.37 3.01 0.94
CA ILE A 139 -11.24 1.69 0.33
C ILE A 139 -12.33 1.59 -0.75
N PRO A 140 -11.98 1.45 -2.04
CA PRO A 140 -12.98 1.17 -3.07
C PRO A 140 -13.67 -0.16 -2.75
N GLY A 141 -15.00 -0.14 -2.62
CA GLY A 141 -15.83 -1.35 -2.56
C GLY A 141 -16.03 -1.99 -3.92
#